data_AF-A0A966MQC5-F1
#
_entry.id   AF-A0A966MQC5-F1
#
_cell.length_a   1.000
_cell.length_b   1.000
_cell.length_c   1.000
_cell.angle_alpha   90.00
_cell.angle_beta   90.00
_cell.angle_gamma   90.00
#
_symmetry.space_group_name_H-M   'P 1'
#
loop_
_entity.id
_entity.type
_entity.pdbx_description
1 polymer ?
#
loop_
_entity_poly.entity_id
_entity_poly.type
_entity_poly.pdbx_seq_one_letter_code
_entity_poly.pdbx_strand_id
1 'polypeptide(L)' 'LEALAPAAADYGHNHAPVDDRLNAHSHLLGLFMNASESIPVSDGVLDLGGWQSLFFVELDGPRLQREVKLYLMAVA' A
#
# COMPACT_ATOMS: atom_id res chain seq x y z
N LEU A 1 -1.49 5.41 -12.12
CA LEU A 1 -2.59 4.93 -11.27
C LEU A 1 -3.89 5.69 -11.53
N GLU A 2 -3.85 7.00 -11.75
CA GLU A 2 -5.04 7.83 -12.03
C GLU A 2 -5.98 7.27 -13.11
N ALA A 3 -5.45 6.74 -14.22
CA ALA A 3 -6.28 6.15 -15.28
C ALA A 3 -7.06 4.89 -14.83
N LEU A 4 -6.61 4.18 -13.79
CA LEU A 4 -7.23 2.96 -13.28
C LEU A 4 -8.36 3.25 -12.29
N ALA A 5 -8.16 4.23 -11.42
CA ALA A 5 -9.17 4.73 -10.50
C ALA A 5 -8.98 6.24 -10.33
N PRO A 6 -9.64 7.07 -11.15
CA PRO A 6 -9.47 8.51 -11.12
C PRO A 6 -9.93 9.10 -9.80
N ALA A 7 -9.11 9.91 -9.14
CA ALA A 7 -9.44 10.49 -7.83
C ALA A 7 -10.69 11.39 -7.89
N ALA A 8 -10.93 12.04 -9.02
CA ALA A 8 -12.04 12.96 -9.24
C ALA A 8 -13.34 12.28 -9.73
N ALA A 9 -13.36 10.95 -9.89
CA ALA A 9 -14.57 10.26 -10.34
C ALA A 9 -15.68 10.24 -9.27
N ASP A 10 -16.92 10.19 -9.73
CA ASP A 10 -18.11 10.17 -8.87
C ASP A 10 -18.39 8.78 -8.31
N TYR A 11 -17.67 8.42 -7.25
CA TYR A 11 -17.84 7.14 -6.56
C TYR A 11 -18.91 7.23 -5.48
N GLY A 12 -19.81 6.24 -5.42
CA GLY A 12 -20.83 6.19 -4.36
C GLY A 12 -20.25 6.17 -2.93
N HIS A 13 -19.07 5.57 -2.73
CA HIS A 13 -18.34 5.64 -1.45
C HIS A 13 -18.04 7.08 -1.00
N ASN A 14 -17.80 7.99 -1.95
CA ASN A 14 -17.50 9.39 -1.68
C ASN A 14 -18.75 10.23 -1.38
N HIS A 15 -19.97 9.71 -1.54
CA HIS A 15 -21.22 10.45 -1.28
C HIS A 15 -21.49 10.66 0.22
N ALA A 16 -20.92 9.80 1.07
CA ALA A 16 -21.03 9.88 2.53
C ALA A 16 -19.69 9.47 3.18
N PRO A 17 -18.64 10.30 3.06
CA PRO A 17 -17.31 9.95 3.53
C PRO A 17 -17.26 9.86 5.06
N VAL A 18 -16.46 8.94 5.59
CA VAL A 18 -16.34 8.69 7.04
C VAL A 18 -15.51 9.76 7.75
N ASP A 19 -14.49 10.31 7.09
CA ASP A 19 -13.52 11.25 7.65
C ASP A 19 -13.39 12.54 6.79
N ASP A 20 -14.45 12.91 6.08
CA ASP A 20 -14.53 14.05 5.14
C ASP A 20 -13.59 13.95 3.92
N ARG A 21 -12.99 12.78 3.67
CA ARG A 21 -12.07 12.55 2.55
C ARG A 21 -12.73 11.74 1.44
N LEU A 22 -12.43 12.13 0.19
CA LEU A 22 -12.89 11.43 -1.01
C LEU A 22 -11.86 10.39 -1.44
N ASN A 23 -11.81 9.25 -0.75
CA ASN A 23 -10.75 8.26 -0.88
C ASN A 23 -11.17 6.94 -1.56
N ALA A 24 -12.31 6.91 -2.25
CA ALA A 24 -12.74 5.73 -3.00
C ALA A 24 -11.67 5.22 -3.98
N HIS A 25 -10.97 6.14 -4.66
CA HIS A 25 -9.87 5.81 -5.57
C HIS A 25 -8.74 5.05 -4.84
N SER A 26 -8.39 5.46 -3.63
CA SER A 26 -7.34 4.85 -2.82
C SER A 26 -7.70 3.40 -2.44
N HIS A 27 -8.96 3.15 -2.10
CA HIS A 27 -9.46 1.79 -1.84
C HIS A 27 -9.38 0.92 -3.09
N LEU A 28 -9.83 1.43 -4.24
CA LEU A 28 -9.81 0.70 -5.51
C LEU A 28 -8.39 0.38 -5.98
N LEU A 29 -7.46 1.33 -5.90
CA LEU A 29 -6.05 1.10 -6.19
C LEU A 29 -5.43 0.10 -5.22
N GLY A 30 -5.81 0.15 -3.94
CA GLY A 30 -5.36 -0.79 -2.91
C GLY A 30 -5.74 -2.24 -3.20
N LEU A 31 -6.85 -2.50 -3.92
CA LEU A 31 -7.22 -3.86 -4.34
C LEU A 31 -6.25 -4.48 -5.35
N PHE A 32 -5.48 -3.66 -6.07
CA PHE A 32 -4.46 -4.10 -7.03
C PHE A 32 -3.06 -4.17 -6.42
N MET A 33 -2.92 -3.91 -5.12
CA MET A 33 -1.65 -3.91 -4.42
C MET A 33 -1.67 -4.91 -3.26
N ASN A 34 -0.52 -5.49 -2.97
CA ASN A 34 -0.36 -6.31 -1.79
C ASN A 34 -0.24 -5.41 -0.56
N ALA A 35 -0.92 -5.78 0.52
CA ALA A 35 -0.80 -5.09 1.81
C ALA A 35 0.49 -5.48 2.57
N SER A 36 1.16 -6.56 2.15
CA SER A 36 2.36 -7.10 2.76
C SER A 36 3.20 -7.84 1.74
N GLU A 37 4.51 -7.89 1.95
CA GLU A 37 5.44 -8.69 1.15
C GLU A 37 6.28 -9.59 2.05
N SER A 38 6.57 -10.80 1.57
CA SER A 38 7.50 -11.74 2.22
C SER A 38 8.79 -11.81 1.41
N ILE A 39 9.90 -11.52 2.08
CA ILE A 39 11.22 -11.41 1.46
C ILE A 39 12.13 -12.42 2.13
N PRO A 40 12.75 -13.35 1.37
CA PRO A 40 13.74 -14.25 1.93
C PRO A 40 14.94 -13.46 2.48
N VAL A 41 15.57 -14.03 3.51
CA VAL A 41 16.80 -13.49 4.08
C VAL A 41 17.85 -14.59 4.02
N SER A 42 18.95 -14.33 3.32
CA SER A 42 20.08 -15.24 3.16
C SER A 42 21.34 -14.56 3.65
N ASP A 43 22.15 -15.23 4.48
CA ASP A 43 23.38 -14.67 5.06
C ASP A 43 23.20 -13.29 5.74
N GLY A 44 22.03 -13.05 6.32
CA GLY A 44 21.69 -11.80 7.01
C GLY A 44 21.33 -10.63 6.09
N VAL A 45 21.18 -10.85 4.78
CA VAL A 45 20.76 -9.83 3.81
C VAL A 45 19.42 -10.20 3.16
N LEU A 46 18.63 -9.17 2.82
CA LEU A 46 17.39 -9.37 2.05
C LEU A 46 17.75 -9.89 0.66
N ASP A 47 17.14 -11.00 0.27
CA ASP A 47 17.34 -11.59 -1.05
C ASP A 47 16.47 -10.86 -2.09
N LEU A 48 16.98 -9.71 -2.53
CA LEU A 48 16.39 -8.90 -3.58
C LEU A 48 17.29 -8.98 -4.82
N GLY A 49 16.68 -9.16 -5.99
CA GLY A 49 17.36 -9.01 -7.27
C GLY A 49 17.85 -7.57 -7.48
N GLY A 50 18.85 -7.38 -8.34
CA GLY A 50 19.51 -6.07 -8.53
C GLY A 50 18.62 -4.91 -9.01
N TRP A 51 17.39 -5.20 -9.44
CA TRP A 51 16.38 -4.22 -9.85
C TRP A 51 15.11 -4.25 -8.99
N GLN A 52 15.12 -4.99 -7.88
CA GLN A 52 14.02 -5.02 -6.92
C GLN A 52 14.25 -3.99 -5.82
N SER A 53 13.17 -3.37 -5.37
CA SER A 53 13.17 -2.38 -4.29
C SER A 53 11.84 -2.44 -3.56
N LEU A 54 11.87 -2.14 -2.26
CA LEU A 54 10.69 -2.09 -1.43
C LEU A 54 10.16 -0.66 -1.36
N PHE A 55 8.87 -0.51 -1.57
CA PHE A 55 8.18 0.77 -1.49
C PHE A 55 7.02 0.66 -0.51
N PHE A 56 6.94 1.64 0.38
CA PHE A 56 5.67 1.96 1.02
C PHE A 56 4.88 2.87 0.08
N VAL A 57 3.68 2.43 -0.32
CA VAL A 57 2.82 3.19 -1.23
C VAL A 57 1.65 3.78 -0.45
N GLU A 58 1.62 5.10 -0.31
CA GLU A 58 0.49 5.84 0.26
C GLU A 58 -0.48 6.24 -0.85
N LEU A 59 -1.74 5.85 -0.71
CA LEU A 59 -2.79 6.12 -1.70
C LEU A 59 -3.85 7.11 -1.20
N ASP A 60 -3.89 7.41 0.10
CA ASP A 60 -4.83 8.33 0.75
C ASP A 60 -4.09 9.25 1.74
N GLY A 61 -3.04 9.90 1.22
CA GLY A 61 -2.20 10.84 1.94
C GLY A 61 -2.67 12.30 1.83
N PRO A 62 -2.04 13.22 2.58
CA PRO A 62 -1.16 12.94 3.71
C PRO A 62 -1.97 12.39 4.89
N ARG A 63 -1.30 11.55 5.69
CA ARG A 63 -1.77 11.08 7.01
C ARG A 63 -0.69 11.43 8.02
N LEU A 64 -1.09 11.81 9.23
CA LEU A 64 -0.13 12.15 10.31
C LEU A 64 0.79 10.98 10.66
N GLN A 65 0.27 9.75 10.57
CA GLN A 65 1.02 8.55 10.87
C GLN A 65 0.52 7.38 10.02
N ARG A 66 1.47 6.57 9.56
CA ARG A 66 1.28 5.23 9.00
C ARG A 66 2.29 4.30 9.67
N GLU A 67 1.93 3.03 9.82
CA GLU A 67 2.78 2.03 10.46
C GLU A 67 3.04 0.89 9.47
N VAL A 68 4.30 0.47 9.37
CA VAL A 68 4.71 -0.74 8.65
C VAL A 68 5.27 -1.71 9.69
N LYS A 69 4.69 -2.90 9.78
CA LYS A 69 5.12 -3.93 10.73
C LYS A 69 6.08 -4.89 10.04
N LEU A 70 7.21 -5.17 10.68
CA LEU A 70 8.19 -6.15 10.23
C LEU A 70 8.15 -7.37 11.14
N TYR A 71 8.02 -8.55 10.52
CA TYR A 71 8.05 -9.83 11.20
C TYR A 71 9.26 -10.62 10.67
N LEU A 72 10.20 -10.94 11.56
CA LEU A 72 11.31 -11.83 11.25
C LEU A 72 10.96 -13.22 11.75
N MET A 73 10.84 -14.16 10.82
CA MET A 73 10.52 -15.56 11.13
C MET A 73 11.73 -16.42 10.75
N ALA A 74 12.23 -17.19 11.71
CA ALA A 74 13.27 -18.18 11.48
C ALA A 74 12.68 -19.58 11.69
N VAL A 75 13.06 -20.51 10.83
CA VAL A 75 12.78 -21.94 11.05
C VAL A 75 13.98 -22.50 11.81
N ALA A 76 13.71 -23.14 12.95
CA ALA A 76 14.71 -23.79 13.79
C ALA A 76 15.17 -25.14 13.21
#